data_AF-A0A3D3HEE9-F1
#
_entry.id   AF-A0A3D3HEE9-F1
#
_cell.length_a   1.000
_cell.length_b   1.000
_cell.length_c   1.000
_cell.angle_alpha   90.00
_cell.angle_beta   90.00
_cell.angle_gamma   90.00
#
_symmetry.space_group_name_H-M   'P 1'
#
loop_
_entity.id
_entity.type
_entity.pdbx_description
1 polymer ?
#
loop_
_entity_poly.entity_id
_entity_poly.type
_entity_poly.pdbx_seq_one_letter_code
_entity_poly.pdbx_strand_id
1 'polypeptide(L)'
;KVRDYMMAGSYYQTFADTYPMSNNAEEAHYLSALCDYYMSPRPELDQTNTKKAIESFTIFMQRYPASTRTDDCKARILELQEKLVEKSYLSARLYYDLKEYRAATVSLANSLKEYPDTKYREELMFLKLDALYLLAGNSIPDKKVERFQTALDEYYSFIEEFPQSRFSRDVARIFENTAKFLKVDTTVQQTVNN
;
A
#
# COMPACT_ATOMS: atom_id res chain seq x y z
N LYS A 1 -9.37 17.53 -28.19
CA LYS A 1 -10.63 17.15 -27.52
C LYS A 1 -10.55 17.63 -26.08
N VAL A 2 -11.53 18.43 -25.62
CA VAL A 2 -11.61 18.91 -24.23
C VAL A 2 -11.98 17.73 -23.33
N ARG A 3 -11.16 17.46 -22.30
CA ARG A 3 -11.40 16.42 -21.28
C ARG A 3 -11.75 17.07 -19.95
N ASP A 4 -12.83 17.84 -19.94
CA ASP A 4 -13.29 18.53 -18.73
C ASP A 4 -14.23 17.63 -17.92
N TYR A 5 -13.63 16.66 -17.24
CA TYR A 5 -14.36 15.69 -16.41
C TYR A 5 -15.00 16.34 -15.18
N MET A 6 -14.42 17.43 -14.67
CA MET A 6 -14.97 18.15 -13.53
C MET A 6 -16.33 18.76 -13.90
N MET A 7 -16.38 19.48 -15.03
CA MET A 7 -17.62 20.09 -15.51
C MET A 7 -18.64 19.02 -15.95
N ALA A 8 -18.20 18.00 -16.69
CA ALA A 8 -19.07 16.92 -17.13
C ALA A 8 -19.70 16.16 -15.94
N GLY A 9 -18.89 15.80 -14.93
CA GLY A 9 -19.37 15.13 -13.72
C GLY A 9 -20.42 15.97 -12.98
N SER A 10 -20.18 17.27 -12.83
CA SER A 10 -21.15 18.19 -12.23
C SER A 10 -22.47 18.20 -12.99
N TYR A 11 -22.46 18.28 -14.33
CA TYR A 11 -23.68 18.31 -15.12
C TYR A 11 -24.46 17.00 -15.06
N TYR A 12 -23.77 15.85 -15.11
CA TYR A 12 -24.42 14.55 -14.95
C TYR A 12 -25.08 14.40 -13.58
N GLN A 13 -24.38 14.81 -12.52
CA GLN A 13 -24.93 14.79 -11.17
C GLN A 13 -26.16 15.68 -11.05
N THR A 14 -26.06 16.94 -11.51
CA THR A 14 -27.20 17.89 -11.48
C THR A 14 -28.40 17.36 -12.27
N PHE A 15 -28.18 16.77 -13.44
CA PHE A 15 -29.26 16.18 -14.23
C PHE A 15 -29.97 15.08 -13.45
N ALA A 16 -29.22 14.14 -12.88
CA ALA A 16 -29.77 13.00 -12.16
C ALA A 16 -30.52 13.43 -10.89
N ASP A 17 -30.01 14.43 -10.17
CA ASP A 17 -30.66 15.00 -8.98
C ASP A 17 -31.91 15.82 -9.31
N THR A 18 -31.91 16.54 -10.45
CA THR A 18 -33.06 17.35 -10.89
C THR A 18 -34.18 16.49 -11.48
N TYR A 19 -33.83 15.40 -12.17
CA TYR A 19 -34.77 14.54 -12.89
C TYR A 19 -34.66 13.07 -12.45
N PRO A 20 -34.92 12.75 -11.17
CA PRO A 20 -34.68 11.41 -10.62
C PRO A 20 -35.57 10.30 -11.23
N MET A 21 -36.73 10.67 -11.78
CA MET A 21 -37.66 9.75 -12.46
C MET A 21 -37.34 9.56 -13.96
N SER A 22 -36.29 10.21 -14.46
CA SER A 22 -35.85 10.05 -15.84
C SER A 22 -35.27 8.67 -16.07
N ASN A 23 -35.57 8.05 -17.22
CA ASN A 23 -34.94 6.81 -17.65
C ASN A 23 -33.41 6.93 -17.78
N ASN A 24 -32.87 8.16 -17.84
CA ASN A 24 -31.45 8.45 -17.93
C ASN A 24 -30.79 8.78 -16.58
N ALA A 25 -31.53 8.81 -15.47
CA ALA A 25 -30.99 9.21 -14.16
C ALA A 25 -29.89 8.24 -13.67
N GLU A 26 -30.11 6.94 -13.85
CA GLU A 26 -29.12 5.91 -13.50
C GLU A 26 -27.82 6.09 -14.31
N GLU A 27 -27.93 6.16 -15.64
CA GLU A 27 -26.76 6.36 -16.51
C GLU A 27 -26.03 7.68 -16.17
N ALA A 28 -26.76 8.75 -15.85
CA ALA A 28 -26.15 10.00 -15.44
C ALA A 28 -25.38 9.88 -14.12
N HIS A 29 -25.90 9.21 -13.08
CA HIS A 29 -25.12 8.96 -11.86
C HIS A 29 -23.87 8.11 -12.12
N TYR A 30 -23.97 7.10 -12.98
CA TYR A 30 -22.81 6.30 -13.38
C TYR A 30 -21.75 7.14 -14.09
N LEU A 31 -22.15 7.97 -15.05
CA LEU A 31 -21.25 8.85 -15.79
C LEU A 31 -20.62 9.93 -14.90
N SER A 32 -21.34 10.42 -13.88
CA SER A 32 -20.79 11.29 -12.85
C SER A 32 -19.65 10.61 -12.09
N ALA A 33 -19.87 9.40 -11.59
CA ALA A 33 -18.84 8.61 -10.90
C ALA A 33 -17.64 8.28 -11.82
N LEU A 34 -17.92 7.99 -13.10
CA LEU A 34 -16.88 7.75 -14.11
C LEU A 34 -16.03 9.00 -14.39
N CYS A 35 -16.61 10.19 -14.33
CA CYS A 35 -15.83 11.44 -14.41
C CYS A 35 -14.86 11.58 -13.23
N ASP A 36 -15.29 11.26 -12.01
CA ASP A 36 -14.39 11.23 -10.84
C ASP A 36 -13.25 10.22 -11.03
N TYR A 37 -13.54 9.02 -11.58
CA TYR A 37 -12.51 8.03 -11.93
C TYR A 37 -11.47 8.60 -12.89
N TYR A 38 -11.89 9.30 -13.95
CA TYR A 38 -10.94 9.89 -14.90
C TYR A 38 -10.15 11.08 -14.33
N MET A 39 -10.62 11.68 -13.23
CA MET A 39 -9.86 12.68 -12.48
C MET A 39 -8.87 12.08 -11.47
N SER A 40 -8.89 10.76 -11.25
CA SER A 40 -7.92 10.06 -10.42
C SER A 40 -6.53 10.12 -11.08
N PRO A 41 -5.53 10.78 -10.46
CA PRO A 41 -4.21 10.92 -11.05
C PRO A 41 -3.41 9.62 -10.92
N ARG A 42 -2.14 9.63 -11.36
CA ARG A 42 -1.17 8.54 -11.08
C ARG A 42 -0.80 8.47 -9.59
N PRO A 43 -0.34 7.31 -9.06
CA PRO A 43 -0.13 7.07 -7.62
C PRO A 43 0.75 8.09 -6.90
N GLU A 44 1.75 8.66 -7.57
CA GLU A 44 2.75 9.58 -6.98
C GLU A 44 2.15 10.93 -6.57
N LEU A 45 0.99 11.28 -7.12
CA LEU A 45 0.30 12.55 -6.86
C LEU A 45 -0.72 12.42 -5.72
N ASP A 46 -1.32 13.55 -5.32
CA ASP A 46 -2.40 13.56 -4.34
C ASP A 46 -3.59 12.69 -4.80
N GLN A 47 -4.16 11.90 -3.90
CA GLN A 47 -5.18 10.89 -4.23
C GLN A 47 -6.59 11.28 -3.76
N THR A 48 -6.84 12.57 -3.52
CA THR A 48 -8.18 13.05 -3.15
C THR A 48 -9.24 12.62 -4.16
N ASN A 49 -8.96 12.80 -5.46
CA ASN A 49 -9.89 12.38 -6.52
C ASN A 49 -10.07 10.86 -6.62
N THR A 50 -9.05 10.07 -6.27
CA THR A 50 -9.13 8.60 -6.24
C THR A 50 -10.09 8.13 -5.16
N LYS A 51 -9.99 8.71 -3.95
CA LYS A 51 -10.90 8.41 -2.84
C LYS A 51 -12.33 8.84 -3.17
N LYS A 52 -12.49 10.04 -3.77
CA LYS A 52 -13.78 10.52 -4.26
C LYS A 52 -14.40 9.57 -5.29
N ALA A 53 -13.62 9.08 -6.25
CA ALA A 53 -14.11 8.14 -7.25
C ALA A 53 -14.58 6.80 -6.65
N ILE A 54 -13.87 6.27 -5.66
CA ILE A 54 -14.31 5.08 -4.90
C ILE A 54 -15.66 5.34 -4.23
N GLU A 55 -15.80 6.49 -3.57
CA GLU A 55 -17.04 6.90 -2.91
C GLU A 55 -18.19 7.03 -3.92
N SER A 56 -17.97 7.72 -5.04
CA SER A 56 -18.98 7.92 -6.08
C SER A 56 -19.49 6.60 -6.68
N PHE A 57 -18.60 5.64 -6.97
CA PHE A 57 -19.03 4.30 -7.42
C PHE A 57 -19.75 3.51 -6.33
N THR A 58 -19.32 3.64 -5.07
CA THR A 58 -19.99 2.97 -3.94
C THR A 58 -21.41 3.49 -3.76
N ILE A 59 -21.60 4.82 -3.82
CA ILE A 59 -22.91 5.47 -3.77
C ILE A 59 -23.78 5.02 -4.95
N PHE A 60 -23.21 4.95 -6.16
CA PHE A 60 -23.93 4.46 -7.33
C PHE A 60 -24.46 3.03 -7.12
N MET A 61 -23.60 2.10 -6.65
CA MET A 61 -24.00 0.71 -6.40
C MET A 61 -25.03 0.58 -5.28
N GLN A 62 -24.96 1.43 -4.25
CA GLN A 62 -25.96 1.47 -3.18
C GLN A 62 -27.31 1.99 -3.68
N ARG A 63 -27.29 2.98 -4.57
CA ARG A 63 -28.50 3.57 -5.18
C ARG A 63 -29.14 2.63 -6.20
N TYR A 64 -28.34 1.92 -6.99
CA TYR A 64 -28.78 1.05 -8.08
C TYR A 64 -28.21 -0.38 -7.95
N PRO A 65 -28.61 -1.14 -6.92
CA PRO A 65 -28.03 -2.45 -6.62
C PRO A 65 -28.30 -3.51 -7.69
N ALA A 66 -29.34 -3.35 -8.51
CA ALA A 66 -29.68 -4.25 -9.61
C ALA A 66 -29.14 -3.78 -10.98
N SER A 67 -28.34 -2.70 -11.01
CA SER A 67 -27.79 -2.16 -12.25
C SER A 67 -26.82 -3.16 -12.90
N THR A 68 -26.88 -3.23 -14.24
CA THR A 68 -25.89 -3.96 -15.05
C THR A 68 -24.49 -3.34 -14.97
N ARG A 69 -24.35 -2.11 -14.46
CA ARG A 69 -23.08 -1.40 -14.27
C ARG A 69 -22.35 -1.79 -12.98
N THR A 70 -22.99 -2.52 -12.06
CA THR A 70 -22.41 -2.84 -10.75
C THR A 70 -21.07 -3.56 -10.84
N ASP A 71 -20.90 -4.48 -11.79
CA ASP A 71 -19.63 -5.21 -11.95
C ASP A 71 -18.50 -4.34 -12.50
N ASP A 72 -18.80 -3.40 -13.41
CA ASP A 72 -17.81 -2.41 -13.87
C ASP A 72 -17.41 -1.45 -12.73
N CYS A 73 -18.37 -1.02 -11.91
CA CYS A 73 -18.09 -0.21 -10.71
C CYS A 73 -17.15 -0.94 -9.74
N LYS A 74 -17.38 -2.23 -9.46
CA LYS A 74 -16.51 -3.04 -8.60
C LYS A 74 -15.09 -3.15 -9.19
N ALA A 75 -14.98 -3.40 -10.49
CA ALA A 75 -13.68 -3.48 -11.17
C ALA A 75 -12.91 -2.16 -11.05
N ARG A 76 -13.57 -1.02 -11.27
CA ARG A 76 -12.95 0.31 -11.13
C ARG A 76 -12.58 0.64 -9.70
N ILE A 77 -13.41 0.29 -8.73
CA ILE A 77 -13.07 0.46 -7.30
C ILE A 77 -11.80 -0.33 -6.98
N LEU A 78 -11.68 -1.57 -7.44
CA LEU A 78 -10.49 -2.39 -7.23
C LEU A 78 -9.24 -1.72 -7.82
N GLU A 79 -9.31 -1.23 -9.07
CA GLU A 79 -8.21 -0.48 -9.68
C GLU A 79 -7.79 0.77 -8.88
N LEU A 80 -8.78 1.52 -8.36
CA LEU A 80 -8.53 2.71 -7.55
C LEU A 80 -7.93 2.35 -6.18
N GLN A 81 -8.36 1.25 -5.57
CA GLN A 81 -7.80 0.73 -4.32
C GLN A 81 -6.34 0.28 -4.52
N GLU A 82 -6.05 -0.45 -5.59
CA GLU A 82 -4.67 -0.82 -5.96
C GLU A 82 -3.77 0.40 -6.15
N LYS A 83 -4.31 1.51 -6.68
CA LYS A 83 -3.58 2.76 -6.80
C LYS A 83 -3.23 3.39 -5.45
N LEU A 84 -4.12 3.30 -4.46
CA LEU A 84 -3.85 3.77 -3.09
C LEU A 84 -2.77 2.92 -2.42
N VAL A 85 -2.83 1.60 -2.62
CA VAL A 85 -1.81 0.65 -2.16
C VAL A 85 -0.44 0.99 -2.77
N GLU A 86 -0.38 1.20 -4.08
CA GLU A 86 0.84 1.57 -4.79
C GLU A 86 1.42 2.90 -4.30
N LYS A 87 0.57 3.92 -4.08
CA LYS A 87 1.00 5.19 -3.48
C LYS A 87 1.66 4.97 -2.11
N SER A 88 1.02 4.18 -1.25
CA SER A 88 1.53 3.87 0.10
C SER A 88 2.90 3.20 0.02
N TYR A 89 3.04 2.19 -0.83
CA TYR A 89 4.31 1.50 -1.10
C TYR A 89 5.40 2.46 -1.59
N LEU A 90 5.13 3.27 -2.63
CA LEU A 90 6.10 4.22 -3.18
C LEU A 90 6.54 5.25 -2.15
N SER A 91 5.61 5.73 -1.32
CA SER A 91 5.90 6.72 -0.27
C SER A 91 6.78 6.12 0.82
N ALA A 92 6.53 4.88 1.23
CA ALA A 92 7.35 4.19 2.22
C ALA A 92 8.74 3.84 1.70
N ARG A 93 8.82 3.35 0.45
CA ARG A 93 10.08 3.05 -0.24
C ARG A 93 10.95 4.29 -0.44
N LEU A 94 10.36 5.45 -0.72
CA LEU A 94 11.11 6.69 -0.91
C LEU A 94 12.01 7.03 0.30
N TYR A 95 11.52 6.87 1.52
CA TYR A 95 12.34 7.12 2.72
C TYR A 95 13.51 6.15 2.84
N TYR A 96 13.32 4.90 2.42
CA TYR A 96 14.39 3.90 2.36
C TYR A 96 15.44 4.31 1.32
N ASP A 97 15.02 4.67 0.11
CA ASP A 97 15.91 5.09 -0.98
C ASP A 97 16.73 6.36 -0.61
N LEU A 98 16.14 7.26 0.16
CA LEU A 98 16.79 8.45 0.73
C LEU A 98 17.70 8.14 1.93
N LYS A 99 17.77 6.87 2.37
CA LYS A 99 18.51 6.40 3.55
C LYS A 99 18.04 7.01 4.88
N GLU A 100 16.82 7.55 4.89
CA GLU A 100 16.14 8.05 6.09
C GLU A 100 15.53 6.88 6.86
N TYR A 101 16.38 5.95 7.33
CA TYR A 101 15.94 4.64 7.82
C TYR A 101 14.94 4.72 8.98
N ARG A 102 15.05 5.73 9.85
CA ARG A 102 14.08 5.92 10.94
C ARG A 102 12.69 6.28 10.42
N ALA A 103 12.61 7.12 9.39
CA ALA A 103 11.33 7.46 8.76
C ALA A 103 10.83 6.26 7.93
N ALA A 104 11.73 5.58 7.22
CA ALA A 104 11.43 4.40 6.42
C ALA A 104 10.77 3.30 7.26
N THR A 105 11.33 2.94 8.42
CA THR A 105 10.74 1.88 9.26
C THR A 105 9.33 2.20 9.71
N VAL A 106 9.05 3.46 10.06
CA VAL A 106 7.70 3.92 10.43
C VAL A 106 6.75 3.87 9.23
N SER A 107 7.17 4.41 8.09
CA SER A 107 6.34 4.45 6.88
C SER A 107 6.05 3.06 6.31
N LEU A 108 7.05 2.16 6.29
CA LEU A 108 6.90 0.77 5.85
C LEU A 108 5.96 0.01 6.78
N ALA A 109 6.10 0.16 8.09
CA ALA A 109 5.19 -0.45 9.07
C ALA A 109 3.75 0.08 8.92
N ASN A 110 3.57 1.38 8.67
CA ASN A 110 2.26 1.96 8.41
C ASN A 110 1.65 1.39 7.11
N SER A 111 2.44 1.25 6.04
CA SER A 111 1.97 0.66 4.78
C SER A 111 1.50 -0.79 4.97
N LEU A 112 2.28 -1.61 5.69
CA LEU A 112 1.93 -2.99 6.03
C LEU A 112 0.68 -3.10 6.91
N LYS A 113 0.46 -2.13 7.80
CA LYS A 113 -0.71 -2.06 8.67
C LYS A 113 -1.97 -1.63 7.91
N GLU A 114 -1.83 -0.65 7.02
CA GLU A 114 -2.94 -0.09 6.24
C GLU A 114 -3.39 -1.06 5.13
N TYR A 115 -2.43 -1.74 4.50
CA TYR A 115 -2.68 -2.66 3.38
C TYR A 115 -2.02 -4.02 3.66
N PRO A 116 -2.57 -4.83 4.58
CA PRO A 116 -1.96 -6.10 4.96
C PRO A 116 -1.88 -7.09 3.80
N ASP A 117 -2.86 -7.09 2.88
CA ASP A 117 -2.93 -8.05 1.76
C ASP A 117 -2.26 -7.53 0.47
N THR A 118 -1.45 -6.48 0.57
CA THR A 118 -0.78 -5.89 -0.60
C THR A 118 0.17 -6.86 -1.28
N LYS A 119 0.19 -6.85 -2.62
CA LYS A 119 1.20 -7.57 -3.42
C LYS A 119 2.65 -7.14 -3.11
N TYR A 120 2.85 -5.98 -2.49
CA TYR A 120 4.17 -5.48 -2.09
C TYR A 120 4.63 -5.97 -0.71
N ARG A 121 3.84 -6.82 -0.03
CA ARG A 121 4.06 -7.15 1.39
C ARG A 121 5.44 -7.73 1.68
N GLU A 122 5.86 -8.74 0.91
CA GLU A 122 7.18 -9.36 1.05
C GLU A 122 8.30 -8.30 0.92
N GLU A 123 8.19 -7.42 -0.08
CA GLU A 123 9.18 -6.36 -0.29
C GLU A 123 9.16 -5.30 0.82
N LEU A 124 7.98 -4.89 1.28
CA LEU A 124 7.83 -3.94 2.37
C LEU A 124 8.43 -4.48 3.68
N MET A 125 8.20 -5.76 4.00
CA MET A 125 8.78 -6.41 5.19
C MET A 125 10.30 -6.53 5.06
N PHE A 126 10.80 -6.91 3.88
CA PHE A 126 12.25 -6.95 3.63
C PHE A 126 12.90 -5.58 3.80
N LEU A 127 12.34 -4.54 3.16
CA LEU A 127 12.85 -3.17 3.28
C LEU A 127 12.82 -2.67 4.72
N LYS A 128 11.81 -3.07 5.50
CA LYS A 128 11.70 -2.70 6.92
C LYS A 128 12.79 -3.37 7.75
N LEU A 129 13.02 -4.67 7.55
CA LEU A 129 14.13 -5.40 8.18
C LEU A 129 15.48 -4.76 7.86
N ASP A 130 15.75 -4.51 6.58
CA ASP A 130 17.02 -3.92 6.15
C ASP A 130 17.18 -2.48 6.68
N ALA A 131 16.12 -1.67 6.68
CA ALA A 131 16.14 -0.35 7.29
C ALA A 131 16.45 -0.40 8.80
N LEU A 132 15.86 -1.34 9.55
CA LEU A 132 16.14 -1.54 10.96
C LEU A 132 17.61 -1.91 11.20
N TYR A 133 18.13 -2.85 10.40
CA TYR A 133 19.53 -3.27 10.45
C TYR A 133 20.50 -2.11 10.14
N LEU A 134 20.26 -1.36 9.07
CA LEU A 134 21.08 -0.21 8.67
C LEU A 134 21.00 0.92 9.71
N LEU A 135 19.82 1.17 10.27
CA LEU A 135 19.65 2.11 11.37
C LEU A 135 20.49 1.68 12.58
N ALA A 136 20.43 0.41 12.97
CA ALA A 136 21.21 -0.13 14.10
C ALA A 136 22.73 0.04 13.86
N GLY A 137 23.23 -0.30 12.67
CA GLY A 137 24.64 -0.15 12.31
C GLY A 137 25.16 1.29 12.44
N ASN A 138 24.33 2.27 12.03
CA ASN A 138 24.64 3.70 12.05
C ASN A 138 24.35 4.41 13.39
N SER A 139 23.97 3.66 14.43
CA SER A 139 23.59 4.20 15.73
C SER A 139 24.79 4.45 16.65
N ILE A 140 24.59 5.31 17.66
CA ILE A 140 25.52 5.41 18.80
C ILE A 140 25.54 4.09 19.60
N PRO A 141 26.66 3.72 20.26
CA PRO A 141 26.82 2.44 20.96
C PRO A 141 25.64 2.08 21.89
N ASP A 142 25.21 3.03 22.70
CA ASP A 142 24.13 2.85 23.69
C ASP A 142 22.80 2.43 23.08
N LYS A 143 22.57 2.75 21.79
CA LYS A 143 21.34 2.40 21.05
C LYS A 143 21.49 1.19 20.14
N LYS A 144 22.72 0.72 19.91
CA LYS A 144 22.97 -0.37 18.94
C LYS A 144 22.29 -1.66 19.38
N VAL A 145 22.44 -2.05 20.64
CA VAL A 145 21.92 -3.34 21.15
C VAL A 145 20.41 -3.44 20.95
N GLU A 146 19.65 -2.46 21.43
CA GLU A 146 18.19 -2.42 21.29
C GLU A 146 17.74 -2.45 19.82
N ARG A 147 18.43 -1.68 18.95
CA ARG A 147 18.07 -1.60 17.53
C ARG A 147 18.41 -2.88 16.75
N PHE A 148 19.52 -3.54 17.09
CA PHE A 148 19.83 -4.85 16.54
C PHE A 148 18.88 -5.93 17.05
N GLN A 149 18.41 -5.86 18.30
CA GLN A 149 17.34 -6.74 18.78
C GLN A 149 16.05 -6.53 17.99
N THR A 150 15.66 -5.28 17.72
CA THR A 150 14.49 -4.98 16.89
C THR A 150 14.64 -5.54 15.46
N ALA A 151 15.82 -5.44 14.86
CA ALA A 151 16.10 -6.04 13.56
C ALA A 151 16.04 -7.57 13.60
N LEU A 152 16.48 -8.19 14.70
CA LEU A 152 16.40 -9.63 14.90
C LEU A 152 14.95 -10.11 15.03
N ASP A 153 14.11 -9.37 15.75
CA ASP A 153 12.68 -9.67 15.87
C ASP A 153 11.99 -9.60 14.49
N GLU A 154 12.28 -8.54 13.72
CA GLU A 154 11.75 -8.40 12.36
C GLU A 154 12.23 -9.51 11.42
N TYR A 155 13.47 -9.99 11.58
CA TYR A 155 13.97 -11.16 10.84
C TYR A 155 13.09 -12.37 11.09
N TYR A 156 12.78 -12.67 12.37
CA TYR A 156 11.95 -13.82 12.71
C TYR A 156 10.54 -13.69 12.12
N SER A 157 9.93 -12.51 12.21
CA SER A 157 8.65 -12.25 11.54
C SER A 157 8.71 -12.44 10.02
N PHE A 158 9.82 -12.02 9.39
CA PHE A 158 9.99 -12.20 7.95
C PHE A 158 10.08 -13.66 7.54
N ILE A 159 10.93 -14.47 8.19
CA ILE A 159 11.11 -15.88 7.81
C ILE A 159 9.93 -16.77 8.20
N GLU A 160 9.16 -16.37 9.22
CA GLU A 160 7.90 -17.03 9.58
C GLU A 160 6.87 -16.85 8.47
N GLU A 161 6.75 -15.65 7.93
CA GLU A 161 5.77 -15.34 6.88
C GLU A 161 6.24 -15.76 5.47
N PHE A 162 7.54 -15.59 5.18
CA PHE A 162 8.15 -15.85 3.87
C PHE A 162 9.35 -16.81 3.99
N PRO A 163 9.10 -18.10 4.30
CA PRO A 163 10.18 -19.09 4.43
C PRO A 163 10.93 -19.34 3.11
N GLN A 164 10.26 -19.09 1.97
CA GLN A 164 10.85 -19.13 0.63
C GLN A 164 10.69 -17.73 0.02
N SER A 165 11.78 -16.97 -0.02
CA SER A 165 11.78 -15.58 -0.46
C SER A 165 12.86 -15.31 -1.50
N ARG A 166 12.60 -14.37 -2.41
CA ARG A 166 13.65 -13.84 -3.29
C ARG A 166 14.76 -13.11 -2.53
N PHE A 167 14.50 -12.70 -1.27
CA PHE A 167 15.42 -11.98 -0.40
C PHE A 167 16.17 -12.88 0.58
N SER A 168 15.97 -14.21 0.56
CA SER A 168 16.51 -15.13 1.58
C SER A 168 18.02 -14.98 1.82
N ARG A 169 18.81 -14.70 0.76
CA ARG A 169 20.26 -14.49 0.91
C ARG A 169 20.59 -13.22 1.71
N ASP A 170 19.89 -12.12 1.46
CA ASP A 170 20.12 -10.86 2.16
C ASP A 170 19.59 -10.93 3.60
N VAL A 171 18.43 -11.53 3.79
CA VAL A 171 17.81 -11.79 5.10
C VAL A 171 18.75 -12.63 5.98
N ALA A 172 19.33 -13.71 5.44
CA ALA A 172 20.32 -14.54 6.15
C ALA A 172 21.59 -13.74 6.52
N ARG A 173 22.11 -12.92 5.59
CA ARG A 173 23.27 -12.05 5.86
C ARG A 173 22.98 -11.03 6.98
N ILE A 174 21.79 -10.45 7.00
CA ILE A 174 21.37 -9.52 8.05
C ILE A 174 21.32 -10.26 9.40
N PHE A 175 20.75 -11.47 9.43
CA PHE A 175 20.70 -12.29 10.63
C PHE A 175 22.10 -12.64 11.15
N GLU A 176 22.98 -13.17 10.32
CA GLU A 176 24.35 -13.55 10.73
C GLU A 176 25.10 -12.38 11.36
N ASN A 177 25.04 -11.21 10.73
CA ASN A 177 25.69 -10.00 11.24
C ASN A 177 25.06 -9.52 12.57
N THR A 178 23.74 -9.57 12.66
CA THR A 178 22.98 -9.16 13.84
C THR A 178 23.23 -10.12 15.01
N ALA A 179 23.15 -11.42 14.78
CA ALA A 179 23.42 -12.47 15.76
C ALA A 179 24.87 -12.41 16.26
N LYS A 180 25.84 -12.19 15.36
CA LYS A 180 27.25 -11.99 15.75
C LYS A 180 27.44 -10.76 16.63
N PHE A 181 26.79 -9.64 16.30
CA PHE A 181 26.86 -8.43 17.12
C PHE A 181 26.27 -8.64 18.52
N LEU A 182 25.11 -9.30 18.58
CA LEU A 182 24.38 -9.59 19.81
C LEU A 182 24.95 -10.80 20.59
N LYS A 183 25.89 -11.56 20.01
CA LYS A 183 26.44 -12.81 20.54
C LYS A 183 25.37 -13.87 20.82
N VAL A 184 24.37 -13.95 19.93
CA VAL A 184 23.32 -14.98 19.98
C VAL A 184 23.90 -16.30 19.45
N ASP A 185 23.58 -17.41 20.10
CA ASP A 185 23.97 -18.74 19.63
C ASP A 185 23.18 -19.10 18.35
N THR A 186 23.89 -19.30 17.25
CA THR A 186 23.31 -19.52 15.92
C THR A 186 23.11 -21.01 15.59
N THR A 187 23.52 -21.91 16.48
CA THR A 187 23.46 -23.37 16.27
C THR A 187 22.04 -23.93 16.13
N VAL A 188 21.02 -23.21 16.60
CA VAL A 188 19.61 -23.65 16.59
C VAL A 188 18.98 -23.64 15.18
N GLN A 189 19.54 -22.91 14.20
CA GLN A 189 18.90 -22.74 12.87
C GLN A 189 19.37 -23.72 11.78
N GLN A 190 20.44 -24.49 11.98
CA GLN A 190 20.92 -25.46 10.97
C GLN A 190 19.96 -26.64 10.74
N THR A 191 18.93 -26.80 11.56
CA THR A 191 17.98 -27.93 11.48
C THR A 191 16.72 -27.64 10.65
N VAL A 192 16.43 -26.37 10.32
CA VAL A 192 15.18 -26.01 9.62
C VAL A 192 15.37 -25.88 8.10
N ASN A 193 16.61 -25.73 7.64
CA ASN A 193 16.95 -25.53 6.22
C ASN A 193 17.48 -26.80 5.51
N ASN A 194 17.29 -27.99 6.08
CA ASN A 194 17.63 -29.29 5.47
C ASN A 194 16.38 -30.06 5.05
#